data_AF-A0A2P4PQE9-F1
#
_entry.id   AF-A0A2P4PQE9-F1
#
_cell.length_a   1.000
_cell.length_b   1.000
_cell.length_c   1.000
_cell.angle_alpha   90.00
_cell.angle_beta   90.00
_cell.angle_gamma   90.00
#
_symmetry.space_group_name_H-M   'P 1'
#
loop_
_entity.id
_entity.type
_entity.pdbx_description
1 polymer ?
#
loop_
_entity_poly.entity_id
_entity_poly.type
_entity_poly.pdbx_seq_one_letter_code
_entity_poly.pdbx_strand_id
1 'polypeptide(L)'
;MYQVLIASNELELTYLIDYAQNYIINNEEDWAENNIIRMYIESVRCNFTKLSNFYGEIIAFQPLLLFNSSYFNSLDINVFLKFLERNDINIDEIEIWDNIIKWGTAQRPRLNFGPSNYSNHDFGELQRRCYDLISKVKFFGITGDEYRAYVCPYRRILPPFIVDKLEEFYRVNGARLPYNTLNIRNPRSYRVNSRIVSIEHLRIITDWIARKNNINISLLPIFSFKLLHRGIDDGMSVDEFHENCDEKGPTLVVIKIKDSHDIIGGYNPSSWSSSGFWKVTNKSFIFSFKNGSFRNDILSRVRDQSTAIHDNFNHNLGFGYRDLLWFKGECICSSYKKKILETSKFLLEDYEVFQVIRKTNYS
;
A
#
# COMPACT_ATOMS: atom_id res chain seq x y z
N MET A 1 17.13 -8.89 14.91
CA MET A 1 18.10 -8.04 14.16
C MET A 1 18.12 -6.59 14.64
N TYR A 2 16.98 -5.99 15.02
CA TYR A 2 16.92 -4.57 15.44
C TYR A 2 18.00 -4.11 16.45
N GLN A 3 18.25 -4.86 17.53
CA GLN A 3 19.28 -4.51 18.51
C GLN A 3 20.69 -4.45 17.91
N VAL A 4 20.99 -5.34 16.96
CA VAL A 4 22.26 -5.34 16.22
C VAL A 4 22.37 -4.07 15.39
N LEU A 5 21.30 -3.65 14.72
CA LEU A 5 21.27 -2.40 13.95
C LEU A 5 21.58 -1.18 14.84
N ILE A 6 20.97 -1.10 16.02
CA ILE A 6 21.21 0.01 16.96
C ILE A 6 22.66 0.02 17.44
N ALA A 7 23.18 -1.13 17.91
CA ALA A 7 24.57 -1.23 18.34
C ALA A 7 25.56 -0.92 17.19
N SER A 8 25.23 -1.34 15.96
CA SER A 8 26.03 -1.03 14.78
C SER A 8 26.07 0.46 14.47
N ASN A 9 24.95 1.17 14.69
CA ASN A 9 24.89 2.62 14.53
C ASN A 9 25.70 3.35 15.60
N GLU A 10 25.63 2.91 16.86
CA GLU A 10 26.45 3.46 17.96
C GLU A 10 27.95 3.26 17.72
N LEU A 11 28.33 2.15 17.07
CA LEU A 11 29.70 1.81 16.73
C LEU A 11 30.12 2.27 15.32
N GLU A 12 29.25 3.00 14.60
CA GLU A 12 29.47 3.50 13.24
C GLU A 12 29.86 2.42 12.20
N LEU A 13 29.35 1.21 12.38
CA LEU A 13 29.63 0.05 11.53
C LEU A 13 28.77 0.08 10.25
N THR A 14 29.09 0.98 9.32
CA THR A 14 28.30 1.28 8.11
C THR A 14 27.88 0.06 7.30
N TYR A 15 28.78 -0.91 7.07
CA TYR A 15 28.46 -2.14 6.34
C TYR A 15 27.42 -2.99 7.09
N LEU A 16 27.54 -3.08 8.41
CA LEU A 16 26.61 -3.85 9.23
C LEU A 16 25.25 -3.14 9.36
N ILE A 17 25.25 -1.81 9.38
CA ILE A 17 24.02 -1.00 9.31
C ILE A 17 23.28 -1.31 8.00
N ASP A 18 23.96 -1.27 6.85
CA ASP A 18 23.34 -1.57 5.56
C ASP A 18 22.78 -3.01 5.51
N TYR A 19 23.60 -3.97 5.92
CA TYR A 19 23.21 -5.37 5.97
C TYR A 19 21.98 -5.59 6.87
N ALA A 20 21.99 -5.03 8.08
CA ALA A 20 20.90 -5.20 9.04
C ALA A 20 19.59 -4.56 8.56
N GLN A 21 19.65 -3.39 7.89
CA GLN A 21 18.47 -2.79 7.27
C GLN A 21 17.85 -3.72 6.20
N ASN A 22 18.66 -4.24 5.27
CA ASN A 22 18.20 -5.17 4.24
C ASN A 22 17.63 -6.46 4.87
N TYR A 23 18.28 -6.97 5.93
CA TYR A 23 17.84 -8.17 6.60
C TYR A 23 16.45 -8.01 7.22
N ILE A 24 16.20 -6.88 7.92
CA ILE A 24 14.90 -6.58 8.53
C ILE A 24 13.80 -6.49 7.46
N ILE A 25 14.05 -5.77 6.35
CA ILE A 25 13.08 -5.61 5.25
C ILE A 25 12.67 -6.95 4.64
N ASN A 26 13.62 -7.87 4.52
CA ASN A 26 13.44 -9.13 3.79
C ASN A 26 12.96 -10.30 4.66
N ASN A 27 13.25 -10.29 5.97
CA ASN A 27 13.11 -11.51 6.79
C ASN A 27 12.30 -11.35 8.09
N GLU A 28 12.13 -10.13 8.64
CA GLU A 28 11.46 -9.96 9.95
C GLU A 28 9.98 -9.53 9.81
N GLU A 29 9.16 -10.27 9.06
CA GLU A 29 7.76 -9.92 8.74
C GLU A 29 6.88 -9.72 10.00
N ASP A 30 6.83 -10.70 10.90
CA ASP A 30 5.90 -10.68 12.04
C ASP A 30 6.22 -9.60 13.08
N TRP A 31 7.50 -9.37 13.36
CA TRP A 31 7.92 -8.34 14.32
C TRP A 31 7.79 -6.95 13.72
N ALA A 32 8.17 -6.78 12.44
CA ALA A 32 8.06 -5.50 11.75
C ALA A 32 6.60 -5.02 11.64
N GLU A 33 5.65 -5.93 11.36
CA GLU A 33 4.22 -5.60 11.29
C GLU A 33 3.72 -4.91 12.57
N ASN A 34 4.13 -5.37 13.74
CA ASN A 34 3.67 -4.81 15.00
C ASN A 34 4.45 -3.56 15.45
N ASN A 35 5.53 -3.20 14.74
CA ASN A 35 6.42 -2.10 15.13
C ASN A 35 6.57 -1.02 14.05
N ILE A 36 5.71 -0.98 13.03
CA ILE A 36 5.83 -0.06 11.87
C ILE A 36 6.08 1.39 12.28
N ILE A 37 5.26 1.96 13.16
CA ILE A 37 5.38 3.38 13.56
C ILE A 37 6.68 3.62 14.32
N ARG A 38 7.00 2.74 15.28
CA ARG A 38 8.25 2.83 16.04
C ARG A 38 9.47 2.74 15.12
N MET A 39 9.46 1.78 14.20
CA MET A 39 10.54 1.56 13.26
C MET A 39 10.71 2.73 12.31
N TYR A 40 9.62 3.33 11.82
CA TYR A 40 9.68 4.55 11.04
C TYR A 40 10.34 5.69 11.84
N ILE A 41 9.88 5.96 13.06
CA ILE A 41 10.41 7.02 13.92
C ILE A 41 11.92 6.84 14.16
N GLU A 42 12.33 5.66 14.61
CA GLU A 42 13.73 5.37 14.93
C GLU A 42 14.61 5.39 13.67
N SER A 43 14.10 4.87 12.55
CA SER A 43 14.84 4.91 11.28
C SER A 43 15.11 6.32 10.77
N VAL A 44 14.17 7.26 10.95
CA VAL A 44 14.40 8.65 10.58
C VAL A 44 15.39 9.32 11.54
N ARG A 45 15.28 9.07 12.85
CA ARG A 45 16.21 9.61 13.87
C ARG A 45 17.65 9.17 13.65
N CYS A 46 17.85 7.89 13.33
CA CYS A 46 19.18 7.31 13.11
C CYS A 46 19.64 7.40 11.64
N ASN A 47 18.89 8.07 10.76
CA ASN A 47 19.21 8.20 9.34
C ASN A 47 19.36 6.85 8.59
N PHE A 48 18.56 5.85 8.97
CA PHE A 48 18.44 4.57 8.27
C PHE A 48 17.54 4.73 7.04
N THR A 49 18.12 5.17 5.92
CA THR A 49 17.37 5.56 4.71
C THR A 49 16.50 4.44 4.16
N LYS A 50 17.02 3.19 4.12
CA LYS A 50 16.27 2.05 3.58
C LYS A 50 15.03 1.74 4.41
N LEU A 51 15.17 1.70 5.75
CA LEU A 51 14.05 1.43 6.65
C LEU A 51 13.05 2.58 6.67
N SER A 52 13.53 3.84 6.71
CA SER A 52 12.64 5.01 6.72
C SER A 52 11.84 5.11 5.42
N ASN A 53 12.42 4.75 4.28
CA ASN A 53 11.70 4.64 3.01
C ASN A 53 10.71 3.48 3.02
N PHE A 54 11.12 2.27 3.44
CA PHE A 54 10.25 1.09 3.50
C PHE A 54 9.01 1.31 4.38
N TYR A 55 9.19 1.69 5.65
CA TYR A 55 8.06 1.94 6.55
C TYR A 55 7.30 3.21 6.16
N GLY A 56 8.00 4.19 5.58
CA GLY A 56 7.40 5.41 5.04
C GLY A 56 6.39 5.13 3.93
N GLU A 57 6.64 4.16 3.03
CA GLU A 57 5.68 3.76 2.00
C GLU A 57 4.40 3.14 2.61
N ILE A 58 4.56 2.30 3.63
CA ILE A 58 3.40 1.68 4.31
C ILE A 58 2.56 2.75 5.00
N ILE A 59 3.20 3.65 5.74
CA ILE A 59 2.52 4.74 6.45
C ILE A 59 1.92 5.73 5.45
N ALA A 60 2.58 6.04 4.34
CA ALA A 60 2.02 6.93 3.32
C ALA A 60 0.75 6.35 2.69
N PHE A 61 0.67 5.03 2.52
CA PHE A 61 -0.54 4.38 2.02
C PHE A 61 -1.68 4.32 3.05
N GLN A 62 -1.35 4.26 4.35
CA GLN A 62 -2.31 4.34 5.45
C GLN A 62 -1.88 5.37 6.52
N PRO A 63 -2.02 6.69 6.24
CA PRO A 63 -1.48 7.74 7.13
C PRO A 63 -2.06 7.74 8.54
N LEU A 64 -3.29 7.24 8.69
CA LEU A 64 -3.94 7.07 9.98
C LEU A 64 -3.16 6.17 10.95
N LEU A 65 -2.30 5.26 10.46
CA LEU A 65 -1.39 4.49 11.32
C LEU A 65 -0.48 5.41 12.15
N LEU A 66 0.02 6.49 11.55
CA LEU A 66 0.85 7.47 12.25
C LEU A 66 -0.01 8.42 13.09
N PHE A 67 -1.03 9.03 12.49
CA PHE A 67 -1.84 10.09 13.10
C PHE A 67 -2.67 9.63 14.32
N ASN A 68 -3.07 8.36 14.35
CA ASN A 68 -3.78 7.77 15.49
C ASN A 68 -2.85 7.02 16.46
N SER A 69 -1.54 6.98 16.19
CA SER A 69 -0.59 6.32 17.09
C SER A 69 -0.45 7.07 18.42
N SER A 70 -0.12 6.34 19.48
CA SER A 70 0.22 6.91 20.79
C SER A 70 1.46 7.82 20.74
N TYR A 71 2.31 7.65 19.72
CA TYR A 71 3.53 8.43 19.52
C TYR A 71 3.27 9.80 18.90
N PHE A 72 2.13 10.01 18.24
CA PHE A 72 1.92 11.16 17.35
C PHE A 72 2.04 12.51 18.08
N ASN A 73 1.39 12.66 19.23
CA ASN A 73 1.37 13.94 19.95
C ASN A 73 2.74 14.36 20.51
N SER A 74 3.71 13.42 20.58
CA SER A 74 5.09 13.67 21.01
C SER A 74 6.10 13.38 19.89
N LEU A 75 5.62 13.32 18.64
CA LEU A 75 6.46 13.00 17.50
C LEU A 75 7.50 14.10 17.29
N ASP A 76 8.75 13.70 17.05
CA ASP A 76 9.81 14.66 16.71
C ASP A 76 9.47 15.40 15.40
N ILE A 77 9.70 16.72 15.38
CA ILE A 77 9.33 17.56 14.24
C ILE A 77 10.02 17.12 12.95
N ASN A 78 11.27 16.63 13.02
CA ASN A 78 12.00 16.18 11.83
C ASN A 78 11.41 14.90 11.26
N VAL A 79 10.89 14.02 12.13
CA VAL A 79 10.17 12.81 11.69
C VAL A 79 8.87 13.19 10.99
N PHE A 80 8.13 14.15 11.54
CA PHE A 80 6.89 14.61 10.90
C PHE A 80 7.18 15.35 9.58
N LEU A 81 8.21 16.20 9.55
CA LEU A 81 8.67 16.86 8.32
C LEU A 81 9.05 15.84 7.26
N LYS A 82 9.85 14.82 7.60
CA LYS A 82 10.25 13.75 6.68
C LYS A 82 9.05 13.01 6.10
N PHE A 83 7.99 12.80 6.90
CA PHE A 83 6.74 12.23 6.41
C PHE A 83 6.07 13.18 5.41
N LEU A 84 5.90 14.46 5.76
CA LEU A 84 5.26 15.47 4.91
C LEU A 84 6.06 15.86 3.64
N GLU A 85 7.32 15.47 3.53
CA GLU A 85 8.09 15.63 2.28
C GLU A 85 7.64 14.67 1.18
N ARG A 86 6.89 13.63 1.54
CA ARG A 86 6.39 12.64 0.59
C ARG A 86 5.25 13.20 -0.25
N ASN A 87 5.26 12.83 -1.54
CA ASN A 87 4.21 13.22 -2.50
C ASN A 87 3.12 12.15 -2.66
N ASP A 88 3.29 10.96 -2.07
CA ASP A 88 2.46 9.78 -2.23
C ASP A 88 1.59 9.47 -0.99
N ILE A 89 1.43 10.44 -0.09
CA ILE A 89 0.58 10.30 1.09
C ILE A 89 -0.89 10.19 0.67
N ASN A 90 -1.51 9.08 0.99
CA ASN A 90 -2.90 8.72 0.67
C ASN A 90 -3.88 9.24 1.73
N ILE A 91 -3.98 10.56 1.85
CA ILE A 91 -5.00 11.25 2.65
C ILE A 91 -5.25 12.64 2.06
N ASP A 92 -6.43 13.20 2.32
CA ASP A 92 -6.76 14.55 1.87
C ASP A 92 -5.91 15.61 2.58
N GLU A 93 -5.59 16.69 1.87
CA GLU A 93 -4.69 17.72 2.38
C GLU A 93 -5.25 18.44 3.61
N ILE A 94 -6.57 18.49 3.74
CA ILE A 94 -7.25 19.02 4.93
C ILE A 94 -6.95 18.18 6.18
N GLU A 95 -6.87 16.87 6.06
CA GLU A 95 -6.54 15.99 7.18
C GLU A 95 -5.07 16.14 7.59
N ILE A 96 -4.18 16.41 6.64
CA ILE A 96 -2.78 16.77 6.93
C ILE A 96 -2.73 18.05 7.75
N TRP A 97 -3.47 19.09 7.34
CA TRP A 97 -3.58 20.34 8.06
C TRP A 97 -4.09 20.13 9.50
N ASP A 98 -5.19 19.42 9.67
CA ASP A 98 -5.77 19.15 11.00
C ASP A 98 -4.79 18.40 11.91
N ASN A 99 -4.05 17.44 11.37
CA ASN A 99 -3.03 16.71 12.14
C ASN A 99 -1.80 17.56 12.48
N ILE A 100 -1.42 18.54 11.65
CA ILE A 100 -0.39 19.54 11.99
C ILE A 100 -0.85 20.39 13.17
N ILE A 101 -2.10 20.88 13.16
CA ILE A 101 -2.67 21.66 14.27
C ILE A 101 -2.75 20.80 15.53
N LYS A 102 -3.27 19.57 15.43
CA LYS A 102 -3.32 18.59 16.55
C LYS A 102 -1.95 18.36 17.16
N TRP A 103 -0.92 18.17 16.33
CA TRP A 103 0.45 18.00 16.80
C TRP A 103 0.96 19.27 17.51
N GLY A 104 0.75 20.44 16.93
CA GLY A 104 1.24 21.73 17.45
C GLY A 104 0.62 22.12 18.80
N THR A 105 -0.68 21.88 18.96
CA THR A 105 -1.42 22.16 20.21
C THR A 105 -1.09 21.17 21.33
N ALA A 106 -0.71 19.93 20.97
CA ALA A 106 -0.31 18.91 21.92
C ALA A 106 1.12 19.11 22.49
N GLN A 107 1.97 19.89 21.82
CA GLN A 107 3.31 20.22 22.31
C GLN A 107 3.27 21.00 23.62
N ARG A 108 4.34 20.90 24.43
CA ARG A 108 4.41 21.58 25.73
C ARG A 108 4.95 23.02 25.61
N PRO A 109 4.34 24.01 26.30
CA PRO A 109 3.06 23.94 27.03
C PRO A 109 1.86 23.77 26.09
N ARG A 110 0.88 22.95 26.50
CA ARG A 110 -0.29 22.61 25.68
C ARG A 110 -1.19 23.82 25.46
N LEU A 111 -1.72 23.94 24.24
CA LEU A 111 -2.72 24.95 23.89
C LEU A 111 -4.11 24.31 23.95
N ASN A 112 -4.82 24.52 25.06
CA ASN A 112 -6.05 23.79 25.38
C ASN A 112 -7.33 24.39 24.78
N PHE A 113 -7.25 25.61 24.25
CA PHE A 113 -8.39 26.30 23.65
C PHE A 113 -8.42 26.13 22.12
N GLY A 114 -9.50 26.58 21.49
CA GLY A 114 -9.58 26.73 20.04
C GLY A 114 -9.19 28.15 19.58
N PRO A 115 -9.09 28.38 18.27
CA PRO A 115 -8.63 29.64 17.68
C PRO A 115 -9.49 30.85 18.09
N SER A 116 -10.78 30.65 18.40
CA SER A 116 -11.68 31.71 18.90
C SER A 116 -11.27 32.28 20.27
N ASN A 117 -10.52 31.52 21.06
CA ASN A 117 -10.11 31.88 22.43
C ASN A 117 -8.58 32.05 22.56
N TYR A 118 -7.83 31.94 21.46
CA TYR A 118 -6.38 32.10 21.46
C TYR A 118 -5.97 33.55 21.60
N SER A 119 -5.07 33.80 22.55
CA SER A 119 -4.37 35.08 22.68
C SER A 119 -3.34 35.25 21.54
N ASN A 120 -2.79 36.46 21.41
CA ASN A 120 -1.70 36.71 20.47
C ASN A 120 -0.47 35.84 20.77
N HIS A 121 -0.22 35.57 22.05
CA HIS A 121 0.85 34.68 22.49
C HIS A 121 0.60 33.24 22.05
N ASP A 122 -0.63 32.72 22.20
CA ASP A 122 -0.98 31.36 21.80
C ASP A 122 -0.81 31.15 20.29
N PHE A 123 -1.25 32.13 19.47
CA PHE A 123 -1.01 32.10 18.03
C PHE A 123 0.48 32.15 17.69
N GLY A 124 1.27 32.98 18.37
CA GLY A 124 2.72 33.05 18.16
C GLY A 124 3.44 31.74 18.50
N GLU A 125 3.04 31.09 19.60
CA GLU A 125 3.59 29.78 19.98
C GLU A 125 3.22 28.67 18.98
N LEU A 126 1.95 28.62 18.55
CA LEU A 126 1.52 27.64 17.55
C LEU A 126 2.21 27.86 16.21
N GLN A 127 2.34 29.13 15.78
CA GLN A 127 3.07 29.49 14.57
C GLN A 127 4.51 29.01 14.65
N ARG A 128 5.22 29.30 15.74
CA ARG A 128 6.61 28.89 15.93
C ARG A 128 6.78 27.37 15.86
N ARG A 129 5.86 26.60 16.44
CA ARG A 129 5.90 25.14 16.45
C ARG A 129 5.63 24.54 15.07
N CYS A 130 4.65 25.07 14.36
CA CYS A 130 4.16 24.49 13.12
C CYS A 130 4.76 25.12 11.86
N TYR A 131 5.59 26.17 11.97
CA TYR A 131 6.09 26.95 10.84
C TYR A 131 6.63 26.08 9.69
N ASP A 132 7.57 25.18 9.99
CA ASP A 132 8.18 24.31 8.98
C ASP A 132 7.18 23.28 8.44
N LEU A 133 6.28 22.75 9.28
CA LEU A 133 5.26 21.78 8.86
C LEU A 133 4.23 22.44 7.92
N ILE A 134 3.79 23.66 8.24
CA ILE A 134 2.86 24.47 7.46
C ILE A 134 3.42 24.73 6.07
N SER A 135 4.74 24.94 5.94
CA SER A 135 5.39 25.14 4.65
C SER A 135 5.26 23.93 3.70
N LYS A 136 4.97 22.73 4.24
CA LYS A 136 4.78 21.50 3.45
C LYS A 136 3.33 21.30 2.99
N VAL A 137 2.37 22.06 3.53
CA VAL A 137 0.94 21.92 3.21
C VAL A 137 0.63 22.43 1.80
N LYS A 138 -0.11 21.65 1.04
CA LYS A 138 -0.54 21.97 -0.33
C LYS A 138 -1.91 22.66 -0.31
N PHE A 139 -1.98 23.86 0.29
CA PHE A 139 -3.25 24.55 0.56
C PHE A 139 -4.23 24.63 -0.62
N PHE A 140 -3.75 24.80 -1.86
CA PHE A 140 -4.61 24.87 -3.05
C PHE A 140 -5.28 23.54 -3.43
N GLY A 141 -4.90 22.43 -2.78
CA GLY A 141 -5.60 21.15 -2.84
C GLY A 141 -6.76 21.02 -1.85
N ILE A 142 -6.95 21.99 -0.94
CA ILE A 142 -8.06 22.04 0.01
C ILE A 142 -9.26 22.72 -0.66
N THR A 143 -10.48 22.26 -0.39
CA THR A 143 -11.68 22.92 -0.94
C THR A 143 -11.93 24.28 -0.28
N GLY A 144 -12.66 25.18 -0.95
CA GLY A 144 -12.95 26.50 -0.39
C GLY A 144 -13.79 26.45 0.90
N ASP A 145 -14.68 25.46 1.02
CA ASP A 145 -15.49 25.26 2.23
C ASP A 145 -14.63 24.78 3.40
N GLU A 146 -13.76 23.79 3.17
CA GLU A 146 -12.80 23.30 4.17
C GLU A 146 -11.82 24.39 4.59
N TYR A 147 -11.30 25.17 3.64
CA TYR A 147 -10.43 26.31 3.95
C TYR A 147 -11.14 27.30 4.89
N ARG A 148 -12.37 27.69 4.60
CA ARG A 148 -13.14 28.63 5.43
C ARG A 148 -13.42 28.06 6.82
N ALA A 149 -13.74 26.78 6.92
CA ALA A 149 -14.12 26.14 8.18
C ALA A 149 -12.91 25.84 9.09
N TYR A 150 -11.80 25.32 8.53
CA TYR A 150 -10.73 24.70 9.32
C TYR A 150 -9.39 25.43 9.22
N VAL A 151 -9.10 26.12 8.10
CA VAL A 151 -7.81 26.82 7.91
C VAL A 151 -7.91 28.30 8.29
N CYS A 152 -8.97 28.98 7.84
CA CYS A 152 -9.20 30.42 8.06
C CYS A 152 -9.19 30.84 9.54
N PRO A 153 -9.75 30.07 10.50
CA PRO A 153 -9.66 30.40 11.93
C PRO A 153 -8.22 30.54 12.44
N TYR A 154 -7.27 29.88 11.78
CA TYR A 154 -5.85 29.92 12.11
C TYR A 154 -5.03 30.82 11.18
N ARG A 155 -5.65 31.66 10.32
CA ARG A 155 -4.93 32.51 9.34
C ARG A 155 -3.72 33.28 9.89
N ARG A 156 -3.73 33.59 11.19
CA ARG A 156 -2.66 34.31 11.90
C ARG A 156 -1.33 33.54 11.97
N ILE A 157 -1.34 32.21 11.87
CA ILE A 157 -0.11 31.39 11.89
C ILE A 157 0.45 31.17 10.48
N LEU A 158 -0.34 31.48 9.44
CA LEU A 158 0.09 31.34 8.06
C LEU A 158 1.00 32.51 7.65
N PRO A 159 1.95 32.31 6.72
CA PRO A 159 2.68 33.42 6.12
C PRO A 159 1.71 34.41 5.44
N PRO A 160 1.85 35.74 5.63
CA PRO A 160 0.92 36.72 5.07
C PRO A 160 0.70 36.57 3.56
N PHE A 161 1.79 36.34 2.80
CA PHE A 161 1.71 36.15 1.35
C PHE A 161 0.89 34.92 0.93
N ILE A 162 0.79 33.89 1.78
CA ILE A 162 -0.06 32.71 1.53
C ILE A 162 -1.51 33.08 1.77
N VAL A 163 -1.82 33.82 2.83
CA VAL A 163 -3.18 34.27 3.15
C VAL A 163 -3.76 35.06 1.98
N ASP A 164 -3.04 36.07 1.48
CA ASP A 164 -3.50 36.91 0.38
C ASP A 164 -3.84 36.09 -0.87
N LYS A 165 -2.98 35.11 -1.22
CA LYS A 165 -3.19 34.22 -2.37
C LYS A 165 -4.38 33.28 -2.17
N LEU A 166 -4.58 32.76 -0.96
CA LEU A 166 -5.71 31.88 -0.66
C LEU A 166 -7.03 32.65 -0.67
N GLU A 167 -7.04 33.88 -0.13
CA GLU A 167 -8.21 34.75 -0.16
C GLU A 167 -8.57 35.14 -1.60
N GLU A 168 -7.60 35.49 -2.43
CA GLU A 168 -7.83 35.75 -3.86
C GLU A 168 -8.42 34.51 -4.57
N PHE A 169 -7.81 33.35 -4.35
CA PHE A 169 -8.19 32.10 -4.99
C PHE A 169 -9.61 31.65 -4.64
N TYR A 170 -10.01 31.69 -3.37
CA TYR A 170 -11.34 31.24 -2.95
C TYR A 170 -12.44 32.30 -3.05
N ARG A 171 -12.10 33.58 -3.27
CA ARG A 171 -13.08 34.67 -3.45
C ARG A 171 -13.54 34.80 -4.90
N VAL A 172 -12.69 34.51 -5.88
CA VAL A 172 -12.99 34.66 -7.30
C VAL A 172 -13.33 33.29 -7.91
N ASN A 173 -14.60 33.09 -8.26
CA ASN A 173 -15.01 31.92 -9.04
C ASN A 173 -14.20 31.85 -10.35
N GLY A 174 -13.36 30.84 -10.51
CA GLY A 174 -12.52 30.65 -11.71
C GLY A 174 -11.13 31.32 -11.67
N ALA A 175 -10.63 31.71 -10.49
CA ALA A 175 -9.24 32.16 -10.34
C ALA A 175 -8.26 31.12 -10.90
N ARG A 176 -7.30 31.56 -11.72
CA ARG A 176 -6.23 30.68 -12.21
C ARG A 176 -5.29 30.31 -11.06
N LEU A 177 -4.98 29.03 -10.93
CA LEU A 177 -3.94 28.54 -10.02
C LEU A 177 -2.63 29.30 -10.29
N PRO A 178 -1.91 29.77 -9.26
CA PRO A 178 -0.56 30.28 -9.44
C PRO A 178 0.29 29.19 -10.09
N TYR A 179 0.99 29.51 -11.19
CA TYR A 179 1.69 28.57 -12.11
C TYR A 179 2.66 27.57 -11.44
N ASN A 180 3.04 27.78 -10.17
CA ASN A 180 3.98 26.94 -9.40
C ASN A 180 3.34 26.07 -8.30
N THR A 181 2.01 26.00 -8.19
CA THR A 181 1.30 25.33 -7.07
C THR A 181 0.86 23.88 -7.34
N LEU A 182 1.18 23.32 -8.51
CA LEU A 182 0.66 22.04 -9.00
C LEU A 182 1.21 20.77 -8.34
N ASN A 183 1.97 20.84 -7.24
CA ASN A 183 2.28 19.64 -6.46
C ASN A 183 1.14 19.33 -5.49
N ILE A 184 -0.07 19.12 -6.02
CA ILE A 184 -1.12 18.39 -5.30
C ILE A 184 -0.50 17.03 -4.99
N ARG A 185 -0.42 16.66 -3.70
CA ARG A 185 -0.07 15.29 -3.34
C ARG A 185 -1.04 14.38 -4.07
N ASN A 186 -0.56 13.30 -4.67
CA ASN A 186 -1.43 12.41 -5.42
C ASN A 186 -1.82 11.25 -4.48
N PRO A 187 -2.90 11.38 -3.68
CA PRO A 187 -3.23 10.40 -2.67
C PRO A 187 -3.47 9.01 -3.27
N ARG A 188 -3.84 8.93 -4.56
CA ARG A 188 -4.16 7.69 -5.28
C ARG A 188 -2.96 7.07 -6.00
N SER A 189 -1.78 7.09 -5.37
CA SER A 189 -0.52 6.71 -6.03
C SER A 189 -0.45 5.23 -6.41
N TYR A 190 -1.16 4.34 -5.70
CA TYR A 190 -1.13 2.91 -6.01
C TYR A 190 -2.08 2.59 -7.17
N ARG A 191 -1.49 2.46 -8.37
CA ARG A 191 -2.22 2.12 -9.61
C ARG A 191 -1.80 0.74 -10.08
N VAL A 192 -2.79 -0.06 -10.45
CA VAL A 192 -2.57 -1.34 -11.13
C VAL A 192 -3.33 -1.31 -12.45
N ASN A 193 -2.65 -1.74 -13.51
CA ASN A 193 -3.26 -1.89 -14.84
C ASN A 193 -4.07 -3.19 -14.87
N SER A 194 -5.26 -3.18 -14.27
CA SER A 194 -6.18 -4.32 -14.25
C SER A 194 -7.57 -3.90 -14.68
N ARG A 195 -8.24 -4.75 -15.46
CA ARG A 195 -9.67 -4.65 -15.80
C ARG A 195 -10.53 -5.58 -14.94
N ILE A 196 -9.92 -6.51 -14.21
CA ILE A 196 -10.61 -7.57 -13.46
C ILE A 196 -10.59 -7.28 -11.95
N VAL A 197 -9.42 -6.98 -11.36
CA VAL A 197 -9.27 -6.79 -9.92
C VAL A 197 -9.17 -5.31 -9.52
N SER A 198 -9.57 -5.01 -8.28
CA SER A 198 -9.51 -3.68 -7.68
C SER A 198 -8.37 -3.63 -6.65
N ILE A 199 -8.11 -2.44 -6.11
CA ILE A 199 -7.14 -2.26 -5.02
C ILE A 199 -7.53 -3.09 -3.79
N GLU A 200 -8.82 -3.18 -3.46
CA GLU A 200 -9.33 -3.97 -2.34
C GLU A 200 -9.06 -5.47 -2.52
N HIS A 201 -9.28 -6.01 -3.73
CA HIS A 201 -8.91 -7.39 -4.06
C HIS A 201 -7.41 -7.62 -3.84
N LEU A 202 -6.57 -6.70 -4.34
CA LEU A 202 -5.12 -6.82 -4.20
C LEU A 202 -4.65 -6.69 -2.75
N ARG A 203 -5.30 -5.88 -1.91
CA ARG A 203 -5.00 -5.83 -0.47
C ARG A 203 -5.15 -7.20 0.16
N ILE A 204 -6.30 -7.86 -0.06
CA ILE A 204 -6.57 -9.21 0.47
C ILE A 204 -5.55 -10.23 -0.06
N ILE A 205 -5.25 -10.17 -1.36
CA ILE A 205 -4.24 -11.04 -1.99
C ILE A 205 -2.86 -10.81 -1.37
N THR A 206 -2.42 -9.57 -1.19
CA THR A 206 -1.10 -9.26 -0.60
C THR A 206 -0.99 -9.71 0.85
N ASP A 207 -2.07 -9.56 1.63
CA ASP A 207 -2.13 -10.07 3.00
C ASP A 207 -1.93 -11.60 3.02
N TRP A 208 -2.49 -12.30 2.03
CA TRP A 208 -2.29 -13.73 1.86
C TRP A 208 -0.89 -14.07 1.32
N ILE A 209 -0.27 -13.27 0.48
CA ILE A 209 1.10 -13.52 0.03
C ILE A 209 2.07 -13.40 1.21
N ALA A 210 1.91 -12.35 2.03
CA ALA A 210 2.75 -12.06 3.20
C ALA A 210 2.41 -12.91 4.43
N ARG A 211 1.32 -13.70 4.41
CA ARG A 211 0.81 -14.42 5.60
C ARG A 211 0.60 -13.47 6.79
N LYS A 212 0.12 -12.27 6.50
CA LYS A 212 -0.02 -11.16 7.43
C LYS A 212 -0.83 -11.57 8.67
N ASN A 213 -0.35 -11.17 9.84
CA ASN A 213 -1.03 -11.41 11.11
C ASN A 213 -1.86 -10.20 11.57
N ASN A 214 -1.39 -8.98 11.28
CA ASN A 214 -2.08 -7.76 11.72
C ASN A 214 -3.09 -7.25 10.67
N ILE A 215 -4.38 -7.44 10.94
CA ILE A 215 -5.47 -7.10 9.99
C ILE A 215 -5.56 -5.59 9.70
N ASN A 216 -5.09 -4.73 10.62
CA ASN A 216 -5.24 -3.27 10.49
C ASN A 216 -4.25 -2.63 9.51
N ILE A 217 -3.20 -3.35 9.13
CA ILE A 217 -2.10 -2.86 8.29
C ILE A 217 -2.23 -3.44 6.88
N SER A 218 -1.96 -2.65 5.86
CA SER A 218 -1.96 -3.07 4.47
C SER A 218 -0.53 -3.09 3.94
N LEU A 219 -0.06 -4.27 3.55
CA LEU A 219 1.27 -4.44 2.95
C LEU A 219 1.27 -4.22 1.44
N LEU A 220 0.13 -3.90 0.83
CA LEU A 220 0.03 -3.62 -0.60
C LEU A 220 1.12 -2.67 -1.18
N PRO A 221 1.53 -1.58 -0.51
CA PRO A 221 2.52 -0.63 -1.05
C PRO A 221 3.89 -1.22 -1.33
N ILE A 222 4.26 -2.27 -0.57
CA ILE A 222 5.55 -2.95 -0.70
C ILE A 222 5.51 -4.06 -1.75
N PHE A 223 4.38 -4.24 -2.45
CA PHE A 223 4.25 -5.10 -3.62
C PHE A 223 4.01 -4.27 -4.88
N SER A 224 4.43 -4.80 -6.02
CA SER A 224 4.12 -4.30 -7.36
C SER A 224 3.55 -5.44 -8.20
N PHE A 225 2.51 -5.12 -8.97
CA PHE A 225 1.82 -6.05 -9.87
C PHE A 225 2.04 -5.57 -11.29
N LYS A 226 3.01 -6.18 -11.98
CA LYS A 226 3.28 -5.89 -13.39
C LYS A 226 2.45 -6.82 -14.26
N LEU A 227 1.53 -6.26 -15.04
CA LEU A 227 0.76 -7.04 -16.02
C LEU A 227 1.72 -7.71 -17.01
N LEU A 228 1.59 -9.03 -17.14
CA LEU A 228 2.34 -9.86 -18.09
C LEU A 228 1.47 -10.24 -19.29
N HIS A 229 0.22 -10.58 -19.02
CA HIS A 229 -0.71 -11.10 -20.02
C HIS A 229 -2.15 -10.70 -19.65
N ARG A 230 -2.95 -10.33 -20.64
CA ARG A 230 -4.40 -10.16 -20.53
C ARG A 230 -5.07 -10.88 -21.69
N GLY A 231 -5.93 -11.85 -21.39
CA GLY A 231 -6.52 -12.74 -22.38
C GLY A 231 -7.22 -12.04 -23.54
N ILE A 232 -8.04 -11.02 -23.27
CA ILE A 232 -8.71 -10.25 -24.33
C ILE A 232 -7.75 -9.48 -25.24
N ASP A 233 -6.63 -8.97 -24.71
CA ASP A 233 -5.70 -8.12 -25.46
C ASP A 233 -4.58 -8.94 -26.13
N ASP A 234 -4.09 -9.98 -25.46
CA ASP A 234 -2.90 -10.76 -25.81
C ASP A 234 -3.23 -12.19 -26.29
N GLY A 235 -4.49 -12.62 -26.17
CA GLY A 235 -5.00 -13.90 -26.66
C GLY A 235 -5.37 -14.92 -25.56
N MET A 236 -6.27 -15.84 -25.89
CA MET A 236 -6.94 -16.73 -24.92
C MET A 236 -6.37 -18.15 -24.87
N SER A 237 -5.25 -18.42 -25.53
CA SER A 237 -4.64 -19.75 -25.61
C SER A 237 -3.57 -20.01 -24.54
N VAL A 238 -3.27 -21.30 -24.32
CA VAL A 238 -2.19 -21.73 -23.44
C VAL A 238 -0.82 -21.31 -23.98
N ASP A 239 -0.66 -21.28 -25.31
CA ASP A 239 0.60 -20.92 -25.97
C ASP A 239 0.94 -19.43 -25.73
N GLU A 240 -0.03 -18.53 -25.90
CA GLU A 240 0.14 -17.09 -25.62
C GLU A 240 0.39 -16.81 -24.13
N PHE A 241 -0.21 -17.61 -23.24
CA PHE A 241 0.11 -17.55 -21.81
C PHE A 241 1.59 -17.86 -21.57
N HIS A 242 2.10 -18.97 -22.10
CA HIS A 242 3.47 -19.39 -21.87
C HIS A 242 4.49 -18.43 -22.48
N GLU A 243 4.23 -17.92 -23.69
CA GLU A 243 5.07 -16.90 -24.34
C GLU A 243 5.28 -15.67 -23.43
N ASN A 244 4.21 -15.22 -22.77
CA ASN A 244 4.25 -14.01 -21.95
C ASN A 244 4.64 -14.26 -20.47
N CYS A 245 4.31 -15.43 -19.92
CA CYS A 245 4.33 -15.68 -18.46
C CYS A 245 5.45 -16.61 -17.98
N ASP A 246 6.06 -17.41 -18.85
CA ASP A 246 7.16 -18.29 -18.44
C ASP A 246 8.39 -17.47 -18.02
N GLU A 247 9.13 -18.03 -17.05
CA GLU A 247 10.37 -17.45 -16.50
C GLU A 247 10.23 -16.06 -15.83
N LYS A 248 9.00 -15.59 -15.56
CA LYS A 248 8.77 -14.27 -14.92
C LYS A 248 8.81 -14.30 -13.38
N GLY A 249 8.98 -15.46 -12.76
CA GLY A 249 8.96 -15.57 -11.28
C GLY A 249 7.54 -15.62 -10.70
N PRO A 250 7.32 -15.18 -9.45
CA PRO A 250 6.02 -15.29 -8.81
C PRO A 250 4.92 -14.58 -9.61
N THR A 251 3.77 -15.23 -9.77
CA THR A 251 2.65 -14.70 -10.55
C THR A 251 1.32 -14.82 -9.83
N LEU A 252 0.46 -13.84 -10.06
CA LEU A 252 -0.95 -13.84 -9.70
C LEU A 252 -1.76 -14.01 -10.98
N VAL A 253 -2.57 -15.07 -11.04
CA VAL A 253 -3.56 -15.28 -12.10
C VAL A 253 -4.92 -14.86 -11.56
N VAL A 254 -5.60 -13.95 -12.26
CA VAL A 254 -6.99 -13.52 -11.96
C VAL A 254 -7.86 -13.83 -13.16
N ILE A 255 -9.05 -14.37 -12.91
CA ILE A 255 -9.95 -14.91 -13.93
C ILE A 255 -11.33 -14.34 -13.68
N LYS A 256 -11.94 -13.81 -14.73
CA LYS A 256 -13.32 -13.36 -14.75
C LYS A 256 -14.19 -14.49 -15.28
N ILE A 257 -15.22 -14.86 -14.52
CA ILE A 257 -16.20 -15.87 -14.94
C ILE A 257 -17.27 -15.21 -15.81
N LYS A 258 -17.58 -15.83 -16.94
CA LYS A 258 -18.60 -15.34 -17.87
C LYS A 258 -19.98 -15.31 -17.24
N ASP A 259 -20.74 -14.28 -17.57
CA ASP A 259 -22.11 -14.03 -17.08
C ASP A 259 -22.18 -13.95 -15.54
N SER A 260 -21.05 -13.62 -14.90
CA SER A 260 -20.92 -13.45 -13.46
C SER A 260 -20.03 -12.24 -13.13
N HIS A 261 -20.24 -11.67 -11.95
CA HIS A 261 -19.33 -10.69 -11.37
C HIS A 261 -18.26 -11.33 -10.47
N ASP A 262 -18.21 -12.66 -10.45
CA ASP A 262 -17.25 -13.40 -9.65
C ASP A 262 -15.87 -13.42 -10.29
N ILE A 263 -14.86 -13.22 -9.43
CA ILE A 263 -13.46 -13.28 -9.80
C ILE A 263 -12.85 -14.46 -9.08
N ILE A 264 -12.18 -15.35 -9.81
CA ILE A 264 -11.40 -16.45 -9.23
C ILE A 264 -9.94 -16.31 -9.61
N GLY A 265 -9.07 -17.10 -9.00
CA GLY A 265 -7.67 -17.04 -9.36
C GLY A 265 -6.77 -17.81 -8.43
N GLY A 266 -5.47 -17.64 -8.62
CA GLY A 266 -4.47 -18.25 -7.78
C GLY A 266 -3.12 -17.55 -7.86
N TYR A 267 -2.33 -17.76 -6.81
CA TYR A 267 -0.98 -17.25 -6.71
C TYR A 267 0.04 -18.38 -6.83
N ASN A 268 0.91 -18.30 -7.83
CA ASN A 268 2.06 -19.16 -7.98
C ASN A 268 3.30 -18.44 -7.41
N PRO A 269 3.90 -18.92 -6.30
CA PRO A 269 5.09 -18.31 -5.69
C PRO A 269 6.39 -18.59 -6.46
N SER A 270 6.32 -19.35 -7.55
CA SER A 270 7.45 -19.72 -8.41
C SER A 270 7.17 -19.27 -9.84
N SER A 271 8.19 -19.34 -10.70
CA SER A 271 7.99 -19.09 -12.13
C SER A 271 7.19 -20.21 -12.79
N TRP A 272 6.48 -19.92 -13.89
CA TRP A 272 6.06 -20.90 -14.89
C TRP A 272 7.23 -21.28 -15.81
N SER A 273 7.20 -22.47 -16.39
CA SER A 273 8.26 -22.96 -17.29
C SER A 273 7.81 -24.08 -18.24
N SER A 274 6.50 -24.32 -18.39
CA SER A 274 5.95 -25.36 -19.27
C SER A 274 6.54 -26.77 -19.06
N SER A 275 7.03 -27.09 -17.86
CA SER A 275 7.89 -28.26 -17.63
C SER A 275 7.17 -29.60 -17.74
N GLY A 276 5.83 -29.61 -17.66
CA GLY A 276 5.00 -30.80 -17.56
C GLY A 276 4.94 -31.41 -16.15
N PHE A 277 5.63 -30.82 -15.17
CA PHE A 277 5.75 -31.36 -13.81
C PHE A 277 4.97 -30.55 -12.76
N TRP A 278 4.82 -31.14 -11.58
CA TRP A 278 4.29 -30.46 -10.41
C TRP A 278 5.37 -29.56 -9.79
N LYS A 279 4.98 -28.35 -9.39
CA LYS A 279 5.84 -27.49 -8.56
C LYS A 279 5.37 -27.55 -7.12
N VAL A 280 6.26 -28.07 -6.25
CA VAL A 280 5.99 -28.27 -4.84
C VAL A 280 6.04 -26.94 -4.09
N THR A 281 4.97 -26.57 -3.38
CA THR A 281 4.98 -25.36 -2.56
C THR A 281 3.89 -25.35 -1.49
N ASN A 282 4.18 -24.69 -0.37
CA ASN A 282 3.19 -24.37 0.68
C ASN A 282 2.74 -22.89 0.65
N LYS A 283 3.26 -22.10 -0.28
CA LYS A 283 2.98 -20.64 -0.37
C LYS A 283 1.87 -20.32 -1.36
N SER A 284 1.50 -21.26 -2.24
CA SER A 284 0.40 -21.07 -3.17
C SER A 284 -0.96 -21.05 -2.48
N PHE A 285 -1.91 -20.37 -3.11
CA PHE A 285 -3.31 -20.32 -2.73
C PHE A 285 -4.16 -20.03 -3.95
N ILE A 286 -5.41 -20.47 -3.89
CA ILE A 286 -6.46 -20.09 -4.84
C ILE A 286 -7.54 -19.28 -4.12
N PHE A 287 -8.31 -18.50 -4.86
CA PHE A 287 -9.35 -17.65 -4.31
C PHE A 287 -10.59 -17.54 -5.20
N SER A 288 -11.69 -17.12 -4.58
CA SER A 288 -12.92 -16.67 -5.23
C SER A 288 -13.44 -15.44 -4.47
N PHE A 289 -13.67 -14.35 -5.19
CA PHE A 289 -14.29 -13.14 -4.71
C PHE A 289 -15.70 -13.02 -5.29
N LYS A 290 -16.70 -12.85 -4.42
CA LYS A 290 -18.12 -12.87 -4.80
C LYS A 290 -18.71 -11.47 -4.85
N ASN A 291 -19.23 -11.11 -6.04
CA ASN A 291 -20.10 -9.96 -6.27
C ASN A 291 -19.71 -8.66 -5.52
N GLY A 292 -18.40 -8.33 -5.50
CA GLY A 292 -17.84 -7.12 -4.88
C GLY A 292 -18.14 -6.89 -3.39
N SER A 293 -18.82 -7.82 -2.71
CA SER A 293 -19.34 -7.60 -1.35
C SER A 293 -18.34 -7.98 -0.25
N PHE A 294 -17.22 -8.61 -0.59
CA PHE A 294 -16.15 -9.15 0.28
C PHE A 294 -16.60 -10.08 1.42
N ARG A 295 -17.91 -10.26 1.64
CA ARG A 295 -18.51 -11.02 2.74
C ARG A 295 -18.46 -12.53 2.54
N ASN A 296 -18.31 -12.99 1.30
CA ASN A 296 -18.31 -14.40 0.92
C ASN A 296 -17.04 -14.80 0.15
N ASP A 297 -15.95 -14.08 0.40
CA ASP A 297 -14.68 -14.35 -0.25
C ASP A 297 -14.05 -15.63 0.32
N ILE A 298 -13.59 -16.49 -0.57
CA ILE A 298 -12.94 -17.73 -0.21
C ILE A 298 -11.50 -17.63 -0.64
N LEU A 299 -10.58 -17.77 0.32
CA LEU A 299 -9.18 -18.01 0.05
C LEU A 299 -8.78 -19.38 0.61
N SER A 300 -8.04 -20.13 -0.19
CA SER A 300 -7.77 -21.54 0.04
C SER A 300 -6.29 -21.80 -0.12
N ARG A 301 -5.61 -22.18 0.98
CA ARG A 301 -4.21 -22.63 0.92
C ARG A 301 -4.12 -24.03 0.34
N VAL A 302 -2.95 -24.33 -0.19
CA VAL A 302 -2.55 -25.70 -0.49
C VAL A 302 -2.68 -26.57 0.77
N ARG A 303 -3.26 -27.76 0.59
CA ARG A 303 -3.30 -28.85 1.56
C ARG A 303 -2.23 -29.87 1.23
N ASP A 304 -2.19 -30.34 -0.02
CA ASP A 304 -1.15 -31.23 -0.54
C ASP A 304 -0.13 -30.41 -1.35
N GLN A 305 1.04 -30.21 -0.75
CA GLN A 305 2.11 -29.39 -1.31
C GLN A 305 2.72 -30.02 -2.57
N SER A 306 2.66 -31.35 -2.71
CA SER A 306 3.26 -32.07 -3.82
C SER A 306 2.53 -31.83 -5.15
N THR A 307 1.26 -31.43 -5.08
CA THR A 307 0.39 -31.19 -6.23
C THR A 307 -0.09 -29.73 -6.30
N ALA A 308 0.66 -28.79 -5.73
CA ALA A 308 0.22 -27.40 -5.58
C ALA A 308 0.00 -26.66 -6.91
N ILE A 309 0.97 -26.75 -7.83
CA ILE A 309 0.96 -26.09 -9.13
C ILE A 309 1.23 -27.14 -10.21
N HIS A 310 0.37 -27.20 -11.21
CA HIS A 310 0.57 -28.04 -12.38
C HIS A 310 1.15 -27.21 -13.51
N ASP A 311 2.48 -27.23 -13.66
CA ASP A 311 3.23 -26.44 -14.66
C ASP A 311 3.23 -27.16 -16.01
N ASN A 312 2.06 -27.36 -16.58
CA ASN A 312 1.88 -28.13 -17.81
C ASN A 312 1.95 -27.23 -19.05
N PHE A 313 2.36 -27.78 -20.19
CA PHE A 313 2.43 -27.09 -21.49
C PHE A 313 1.10 -27.12 -22.28
N ASN A 314 0.04 -27.65 -21.68
CA ASN A 314 -1.27 -27.81 -22.32
C ASN A 314 -2.39 -27.35 -21.37
N HIS A 315 -3.64 -27.56 -21.77
CA HIS A 315 -4.84 -27.15 -21.03
C HIS A 315 -4.97 -27.75 -19.60
N ASN A 316 -4.07 -28.63 -19.16
CA ASN A 316 -3.96 -29.06 -17.77
C ASN A 316 -3.15 -28.11 -16.87
N LEU A 317 -2.61 -27.02 -17.43
CA LEU A 317 -1.99 -25.94 -16.69
C LEU A 317 -2.94 -25.40 -15.62
N GLY A 318 -2.46 -25.28 -14.39
CA GLY A 318 -3.18 -24.55 -13.36
C GLY A 318 -2.78 -24.88 -11.93
N PHE A 319 -3.74 -24.72 -11.01
CA PHE A 319 -3.52 -24.92 -9.58
C PHE A 319 -4.14 -26.23 -9.14
N GLY A 320 -3.36 -27.03 -8.41
CA GLY A 320 -3.87 -28.26 -7.81
C GLY A 320 -4.10 -29.39 -8.80
N TYR A 321 -4.51 -30.53 -8.29
CA TYR A 321 -5.05 -31.61 -9.11
C TYR A 321 -6.48 -31.26 -9.53
N ARG A 322 -6.57 -30.37 -10.53
CA ARG A 322 -7.80 -29.81 -11.10
C ARG A 322 -8.54 -28.81 -10.19
N ASP A 323 -7.90 -28.33 -9.12
CA ASP A 323 -8.53 -27.36 -8.22
C ASP A 323 -8.85 -26.05 -8.94
N LEU A 324 -8.03 -25.64 -9.91
CA LEU A 324 -8.35 -24.57 -10.85
C LEU A 324 -7.60 -24.75 -12.17
N LEU A 325 -8.31 -25.20 -13.21
CA LEU A 325 -7.83 -25.28 -14.60
C LEU A 325 -8.68 -24.35 -15.46
N TRP A 326 -8.24 -23.10 -15.60
CA TRP A 326 -9.08 -22.06 -16.21
C TRP A 326 -9.25 -22.23 -17.72
N PHE A 327 -8.24 -22.76 -18.42
CA PHE A 327 -8.36 -23.10 -19.84
C PHE A 327 -9.33 -24.26 -20.12
N LYS A 328 -9.65 -25.09 -19.11
CA LYS A 328 -10.68 -26.15 -19.21
C LYS A 328 -12.02 -25.76 -18.57
N GLY A 329 -12.07 -24.59 -17.94
CA GLY A 329 -13.20 -24.18 -17.12
C GLY A 329 -13.51 -25.17 -16.00
N GLU A 330 -12.50 -25.79 -15.39
CA GLU A 330 -12.67 -26.78 -14.31
C GLU A 330 -12.19 -26.24 -12.97
N CYS A 331 -12.95 -26.52 -11.91
CA CYS A 331 -12.60 -26.18 -10.54
C CYS A 331 -13.14 -27.23 -9.58
N ILE A 332 -12.29 -28.08 -9.02
CA ILE A 332 -12.67 -29.02 -7.96
C ILE A 332 -11.96 -28.67 -6.65
N CYS A 333 -12.11 -29.49 -5.61
CA CYS A 333 -11.37 -29.33 -4.37
C CYS A 333 -10.63 -30.62 -4.06
N SER A 334 -9.36 -30.69 -4.44
CA SER A 334 -8.50 -31.88 -4.30
C SER A 334 -7.22 -31.55 -3.53
N SER A 335 -6.37 -30.69 -4.07
CA SER A 335 -5.06 -30.34 -3.51
C SER A 335 -5.11 -29.13 -2.57
N TYR A 336 -6.20 -28.36 -2.59
CA TYR A 336 -6.39 -27.18 -1.74
C TYR A 336 -7.36 -27.46 -0.58
N LYS A 337 -7.34 -26.60 0.45
CA LYS A 337 -8.08 -26.82 1.72
C LYS A 337 -9.59 -26.58 1.61
N LYS A 338 -9.99 -25.60 0.80
CA LYS A 338 -11.37 -25.15 0.61
C LYS A 338 -11.72 -25.15 -0.87
N LYS A 339 -12.97 -25.53 -1.17
CA LYS A 339 -13.60 -25.37 -2.47
C LYS A 339 -13.87 -23.88 -2.72
N ILE A 340 -13.53 -23.36 -3.90
CA ILE A 340 -13.69 -21.93 -4.22
C ILE A 340 -14.91 -21.63 -5.10
N LEU A 341 -15.51 -22.64 -5.74
CA LEU A 341 -16.74 -22.52 -6.53
C LEU A 341 -17.74 -23.60 -6.14
N GLU A 342 -19.04 -23.31 -6.26
CA GLU A 342 -20.07 -24.31 -5.98
C GLU A 342 -20.20 -25.37 -7.07
N THR A 343 -19.99 -24.99 -8.32
CA THR A 343 -19.99 -25.89 -9.48
C THR A 343 -18.57 -26.30 -9.84
N SER A 344 -18.41 -27.51 -10.40
CA SER A 344 -17.11 -28.00 -10.85
C SER A 344 -16.66 -27.45 -12.21
N LYS A 345 -17.56 -26.74 -12.87
CA LYS A 345 -17.40 -26.16 -14.21
C LYS A 345 -17.76 -24.68 -14.19
N PHE A 346 -17.06 -23.90 -14.99
CA PHE A 346 -17.34 -22.49 -15.25
C PHE A 346 -16.93 -22.13 -16.68
N LEU A 347 -17.40 -21.00 -17.17
CA LEU A 347 -16.99 -20.45 -18.46
C LEU A 347 -16.04 -19.27 -18.21
N LEU A 348 -14.88 -19.31 -18.88
CA LEU A 348 -13.89 -18.24 -18.85
C LEU A 348 -14.38 -17.06 -19.71
N GLU A 349 -14.42 -15.84 -19.15
CA GLU A 349 -14.69 -14.60 -19.91
C GLU A 349 -13.38 -13.91 -20.31
N ASP A 350 -12.50 -13.70 -19.34
CA ASP A 350 -11.20 -13.06 -19.49
C ASP A 350 -10.28 -13.49 -18.34
N TYR A 351 -8.98 -13.28 -18.47
CA TYR A 351 -8.02 -13.46 -17.40
C TYR A 351 -6.85 -12.49 -17.52
N GLU A 352 -6.26 -12.11 -16.39
CA GLU A 352 -5.03 -11.34 -16.33
C GLU A 352 -3.99 -12.09 -15.51
N VAL A 353 -2.73 -11.97 -15.91
CA VAL A 353 -1.58 -12.53 -15.20
C VAL A 353 -0.65 -11.39 -14.83
N PHE A 354 -0.33 -11.29 -13.54
CA PHE A 354 0.57 -10.29 -13.01
C PHE A 354 1.84 -10.96 -12.48
N GLN A 355 3.00 -10.43 -12.84
CA GLN A 355 4.23 -10.67 -12.09
C GLN A 355 4.08 -9.97 -10.73
N VAL A 356 4.31 -10.70 -9.65
CA VAL A 356 4.28 -10.17 -8.29
C VAL A 356 5.70 -9.90 -7.83
N ILE A 357 6.03 -8.63 -7.62
CA ILE A 357 7.35 -8.19 -7.18
C ILE A 357 7.22 -7.59 -5.79
N ARG A 358 7.88 -8.17 -4.80
CA ARG A 358 8.06 -7.51 -3.50
C ARG A 358 9.21 -6.51 -3.61
N LYS A 359 8.98 -5.27 -3.17
CA LYS A 359 10.02 -4.25 -3.09
C LYS A 359 10.96 -4.59 -1.94
N THR A 360 12.21 -4.89 -2.28
CA THR A 360 13.27 -5.22 -1.32
C THR A 360 14.46 -4.27 -1.38
N ASN A 361 14.60 -3.54 -2.49
CA ASN A 361 15.68 -2.59 -2.71
C ASN A 361 15.19 -1.17 -2.46
N TYR A 362 15.55 -0.63 -1.29
CA TYR A 362 15.38 0.78 -0.96
C TYR A 362 16.75 1.43 -0.96
N SER A 363 16.84 2.64 -1.49
CA SER A 363 18.05 3.48 -1.49
C SER A 363 17.90 4.62 -0.51
#